data_AF-A3XPZ4-F1
#
_entry.id   AF-A3XPZ4-F1
#
_cell.length_a   1.000
_cell.length_b   1.000
_cell.length_c   1.000
_cell.angle_alpha   90.00
_cell.angle_beta   90.00
_cell.angle_gamma   90.00
#
_symmetry.space_group_name_H-M   'P 1'
#
loop_
_entity.id
_entity.type
_entity.pdbx_description
1 polymer ?
#
loop_
_entity_poly.entity_id
_entity_poly.type
_entity_poly.pdbx_seq_one_letter_code
_entity_poly.pdbx_strand_id
1 'polypeptide(L)'
;MIPVDEYQKSERTAKYGFLVIGLTFLIFFLIQSLSKIGIHPFQYLMIGLALIMFYTLLISISEHSNYFNAYLTASIAVILLIALYARSILKNIKFPIFIASSLSLLYSFIYVIIQLESYALLVGSVGLFIILALVMYVSRKIDWNS
;
A
#
# COMPACT_ATOMS: atom_id res chain seq x y z
N MET A 1 -5.00 17.71 -25.41
CA MET A 1 -4.10 18.37 -24.44
C MET A 1 -4.22 17.60 -23.16
N ILE A 2 -3.14 16.98 -22.68
CA ILE A 2 -3.13 16.34 -21.35
C ILE A 2 -3.43 17.46 -20.36
N PRO A 3 -4.45 17.35 -19.49
CA PRO A 3 -4.62 18.33 -18.43
C PRO A 3 -3.37 18.21 -17.55
N VAL A 4 -2.55 19.27 -17.50
CA VAL A 4 -1.33 19.33 -16.67
C VAL A 4 -1.59 18.86 -15.23
N ASP A 5 -2.83 19.04 -14.75
CA ASP A 5 -3.32 18.61 -13.44
C ASP A 5 -3.29 17.08 -13.23
N GLU A 6 -3.63 16.25 -14.22
CA GLU A 6 -3.63 14.78 -14.05
C GLU A 6 -2.21 14.21 -13.91
N TYR A 7 -1.28 14.74 -14.72
CA TYR A 7 0.13 14.36 -14.63
C TYR A 7 0.74 14.79 -13.29
N GLN A 8 0.42 16.00 -12.82
CA GLN A 8 0.87 16.48 -11.50
C GLN A 8 0.32 15.63 -10.35
N LYS A 9 -0.94 15.19 -10.43
CA LYS A 9 -1.53 14.27 -9.44
C LYS A 9 -0.83 12.92 -9.43
N SER A 10 -0.52 12.35 -10.60
CA SER A 10 0.26 11.12 -10.72
C SER A 10 1.67 11.26 -10.14
N GLU A 11 2.36 12.38 -10.38
CA GLU A 11 3.68 12.65 -9.80
C GLU A 11 3.63 12.76 -8.25
N ARG A 12 2.62 13.47 -7.72
CA ARG A 12 2.39 13.55 -6.27
C ARG A 12 2.11 12.17 -5.68
N THR A 13 1.34 11.34 -6.37
CA THR A 13 1.07 9.96 -5.96
C THR A 13 2.37 9.16 -5.84
N ALA A 14 3.27 9.28 -6.82
CA ALA A 14 4.55 8.60 -6.80
C ALA A 14 5.43 9.02 -5.61
N LYS A 15 5.39 10.30 -5.20
CA LYS A 15 6.12 10.78 -4.00
C LYS A 15 5.66 10.09 -2.72
N TYR A 16 4.36 9.76 -2.60
CA TYR A 16 3.83 8.97 -1.49
C TYR A 16 4.13 7.48 -1.61
N GLY A 17 4.78 7.01 -2.69
CA GLY A 17 4.98 5.59 -2.91
C GLY A 17 5.94 4.91 -1.95
N PHE A 18 6.91 5.64 -1.42
CA PHE A 18 7.78 5.13 -0.36
C PHE A 18 6.98 4.75 0.90
N LEU A 19 5.95 5.53 1.24
CA LEU A 19 5.06 5.26 2.37
C LEU A 19 4.26 3.97 2.14
N VAL A 20 3.69 3.81 0.95
CA VAL A 20 2.93 2.59 0.56
C VAL A 20 3.82 1.36 0.66
N ILE A 21 5.03 1.41 0.10
CA ILE A 21 5.99 0.30 0.11
C ILE A 21 6.42 -0.04 1.54
N GLY A 22 6.86 0.97 2.30
CA GLY A 22 7.35 0.79 3.67
C GLY A 22 6.29 0.19 4.59
N LEU A 23 5.06 0.72 4.57
CA LEU A 23 3.97 0.20 5.39
C LEU A 23 3.50 -1.19 4.95
N THR A 24 3.49 -1.48 3.65
CA THR A 24 3.14 -2.83 3.18
C THR A 24 4.17 -3.85 3.67
N PHE A 25 5.46 -3.55 3.55
CA PHE A 25 6.52 -4.43 4.05
C PHE A 25 6.44 -4.61 5.56
N LEU A 26 6.13 -3.54 6.30
CA LEU A 26 5.89 -3.59 7.73
C LEU A 26 4.72 -4.52 8.09
N ILE A 27 3.60 -4.46 7.36
CA ILE A 27 2.45 -5.36 7.56
C ILE A 27 2.87 -6.82 7.32
N PHE A 28 3.57 -7.10 6.21
CA PHE A 28 4.07 -8.45 5.93
C PHE A 28 5.04 -8.94 7.02
N PHE A 29 5.91 -8.07 7.51
CA PHE A 29 6.84 -8.36 8.59
C PHE A 29 6.12 -8.68 9.91
N LEU A 30 5.12 -7.88 10.29
CA LEU A 30 4.30 -8.15 11.49
C LEU A 30 3.55 -9.48 11.36
N ILE A 31 2.97 -9.77 10.18
CA ILE A 31 2.29 -11.03 9.92
C ILE A 31 3.26 -12.21 9.99
N GLN A 32 4.45 -12.08 9.38
CA GLN A 32 5.50 -13.08 9.41
C GLN A 32 5.87 -13.43 10.86
N SER A 33 6.10 -12.40 11.66
CA SER A 33 6.50 -12.51 13.06
C SER A 33 5.39 -13.15 13.92
N LEU A 34 4.14 -12.72 13.76
CA LEU A 34 2.99 -13.27 14.49
C LEU A 34 2.61 -14.70 14.05
N SER A 35 2.78 -15.02 12.77
CA SER A 35 2.38 -16.32 12.20
C SER A 35 3.47 -17.39 12.31
N LYS A 36 4.71 -17.01 12.64
CA LYS A 36 5.90 -17.88 12.64
C LYS A 36 6.12 -18.59 11.29
N ILE A 37 5.62 -18.00 10.20
CA ILE A 37 5.83 -18.50 8.82
C ILE A 37 7.07 -17.81 8.28
N GLY A 38 8.05 -18.56 7.79
CA GLY A 38 9.21 -17.97 7.10
C GLY A 38 8.84 -17.46 5.72
N ILE A 39 8.84 -16.14 5.52
CA ILE A 39 8.67 -15.52 4.19
C ILE A 39 10.07 -15.33 3.61
N HIS A 40 10.32 -15.90 2.44
CA HIS A 40 11.63 -15.80 1.78
C HIS A 40 11.85 -14.36 1.26
N PRO A 41 13.08 -13.79 1.31
CA PRO A 41 13.36 -12.45 0.80
C PRO A 41 12.90 -12.19 -0.64
N PHE A 42 12.95 -13.24 -1.48
CA PHE A 42 12.44 -13.17 -2.85
C PHE A 42 10.93 -12.82 -2.92
N GLN A 43 10.13 -13.27 -1.94
CA GLN A 43 8.70 -12.96 -1.89
C GLN A 43 8.46 -11.48 -1.55
N TYR A 44 9.28 -10.90 -0.67
CA TYR A 44 9.25 -9.45 -0.42
C TYR A 44 9.60 -8.66 -1.67
N LEU A 45 10.58 -9.12 -2.45
CA LEU A 45 10.94 -8.49 -3.72
C LEU A 45 9.75 -8.52 -4.70
N MET A 46 9.07 -9.66 -4.84
CA MET A 46 7.89 -9.77 -5.71
C MET A 46 6.75 -8.82 -5.26
N ILE A 47 6.51 -8.70 -3.96
CA ILE A 47 5.52 -7.74 -3.42
C ILE A 47 5.96 -6.30 -3.74
N GLY A 48 7.24 -5.97 -3.56
CA GLY A 48 7.79 -4.66 -3.90
C GLY A 48 7.59 -4.32 -5.38
N LEU A 49 7.87 -5.26 -6.29
CA LEU A 49 7.62 -5.09 -7.72
C LEU A 49 6.14 -4.86 -8.02
N ALA A 50 5.24 -5.61 -7.39
CA ALA A 50 3.79 -5.39 -7.56
C ALA A 50 3.37 -3.98 -7.11
N LEU A 51 3.94 -3.47 -6.01
CA LEU A 51 3.69 -2.11 -5.54
C LEU A 51 4.26 -1.05 -6.49
N ILE A 52 5.39 -1.31 -7.15
CA ILE A 52 5.95 -0.40 -8.16
C ILE A 52 5.06 -0.39 -9.42
N MET A 53 4.52 -1.56 -9.81
CA MET A 53 3.61 -1.68 -10.96
C MET A 53 2.34 -0.83 -10.80
N PHE A 54 1.90 -0.54 -9.58
CA PHE A 54 0.82 0.42 -9.34
C PHE A 54 1.08 1.77 -10.01
N TYR A 55 2.27 2.34 -9.88
CA TYR A 55 2.59 3.67 -10.43
C TYR A 55 2.67 3.63 -11.96
N THR A 56 3.25 2.56 -12.51
CA THR A 56 3.31 2.36 -13.95
C THR A 56 1.92 2.25 -14.56
N LEU A 57 1.03 1.47 -13.92
CA LEU A 57 -0.36 1.33 -14.33
C LEU A 57 -1.15 2.63 -14.15
N LEU A 58 -0.94 3.34 -13.04
CA LEU A 58 -1.61 4.61 -12.78
C LEU A 58 -1.30 5.62 -13.89
N ILE A 59 -0.01 5.78 -14.24
CA ILE A 59 0.42 6.73 -15.26
C ILE A 59 -0.17 6.32 -16.62
N SER A 60 0.05 5.07 -17.05
CA SER A 60 -0.38 4.61 -18.38
C SER A 60 -1.90 4.64 -18.58
N ILE A 61 -2.69 4.32 -17.54
CA ILE A 61 -4.15 4.38 -17.60
C ILE A 61 -4.61 5.84 -17.52
N SER A 62 -3.95 6.69 -16.74
CA SER A 62 -4.27 8.13 -16.66
C SER A 62 -4.02 8.88 -17.96
N GLU A 63 -3.17 8.36 -18.86
CA GLU A 63 -3.01 8.93 -20.20
C GLU A 63 -4.26 8.76 -21.07
N HIS A 64 -5.04 7.70 -20.81
CA HIS A 64 -6.20 7.32 -21.61
C HIS A 64 -7.53 7.50 -20.86
N SER A 65 -7.49 7.87 -19.58
CA SER A 65 -8.65 7.96 -18.69
C SER A 65 -8.44 9.01 -17.61
N ASN A 66 -9.52 9.41 -16.93
CA ASN A 66 -9.44 10.35 -15.81
C ASN A 66 -8.63 9.75 -14.65
N TYR A 67 -7.85 10.58 -13.95
CA TYR A 67 -7.04 10.21 -12.79
C TYR A 67 -7.80 9.31 -11.77
N PHE A 68 -9.07 9.61 -11.47
CA PHE A 68 -9.86 8.79 -10.55
C PHE A 68 -10.04 7.35 -11.02
N ASN A 69 -10.39 7.15 -12.29
CA ASN A 69 -10.60 5.83 -12.86
C ASN A 69 -9.27 5.06 -12.98
N ALA A 70 -8.19 5.76 -13.35
CA ALA A 70 -6.85 5.19 -13.38
C ALA A 70 -6.40 4.73 -11.98
N TYR A 71 -6.64 5.55 -10.96
CA TYR A 71 -6.32 5.23 -9.57
C TYR A 71 -7.08 4.01 -9.07
N LEU A 72 -8.40 3.97 -9.31
CA LEU A 72 -9.25 2.89 -8.83
C LEU A 72 -8.93 1.57 -9.54
N THR A 73 -8.71 1.58 -10.85
CA THR A 73 -8.34 0.37 -11.61
C THR A 73 -6.95 -0.14 -11.22
N ALA A 74 -5.94 0.74 -11.16
CA ALA A 74 -4.58 0.35 -10.77
C ALA A 74 -4.52 -0.17 -9.32
N SER A 75 -5.18 0.51 -8.38
CA SER A 75 -5.18 0.08 -6.96
C SER A 75 -5.87 -1.27 -6.79
N ILE A 76 -7.06 -1.48 -7.39
CA ILE A 76 -7.77 -2.77 -7.31
C ILE A 76 -6.91 -3.89 -7.91
N ALA A 77 -6.30 -3.67 -9.08
CA ALA A 77 -5.46 -4.67 -9.72
C ALA A 77 -4.28 -5.09 -8.82
N VAL A 78 -3.60 -4.13 -8.21
CA VAL A 78 -2.44 -4.38 -7.34
C VAL A 78 -2.86 -5.01 -6.01
N ILE A 79 -3.95 -4.54 -5.40
CA ILE A 79 -4.50 -5.12 -4.17
C ILE A 79 -4.88 -6.58 -4.39
N LEU A 80 -5.57 -6.89 -5.49
CA LEU A 80 -5.93 -8.27 -5.84
C LEU A 80 -4.69 -9.12 -6.09
N LEU A 81 -3.71 -8.63 -6.85
CA LEU A 81 -2.47 -9.35 -7.12
C LEU A 81 -1.74 -9.71 -5.82
N ILE A 82 -1.57 -8.75 -4.91
CA ILE A 82 -0.88 -8.96 -3.64
C ILE A 82 -1.69 -9.86 -2.71
N ALA A 83 -3.02 -9.69 -2.64
CA ALA A 83 -3.87 -10.53 -1.80
C ALA A 83 -3.90 -12.00 -2.26
N LEU A 84 -4.00 -12.23 -3.57
CA LEU A 84 -3.93 -13.59 -4.15
C LEU A 84 -2.56 -14.22 -3.92
N TYR A 85 -1.49 -13.45 -4.09
CA TYR A 85 -0.12 -13.92 -3.81
C TYR A 85 0.07 -14.26 -2.33
N ALA A 86 -0.40 -13.39 -1.42
CA ALA A 86 -0.36 -13.62 0.01
C ALA A 86 -1.13 -14.88 0.44
N ARG A 87 -2.25 -15.19 -0.24
CA ARG A 87 -3.02 -16.42 0.01
C ARG A 87 -2.19 -17.67 -0.28
N SER A 88 -1.39 -17.64 -1.34
CA SER A 88 -0.49 -18.74 -1.70
C SER A 88 0.61 -18.94 -0.65
N ILE A 89 1.16 -17.85 -0.12
CA ILE A 89 2.25 -17.89 0.87
C ILE A 89 1.76 -18.32 2.26
N LEU A 90 0.70 -17.69 2.76
CA LEU A 90 0.34 -17.74 4.18
C LEU A 90 -0.61 -18.90 4.55
N LYS A 91 -1.07 -19.69 3.57
CA LYS A 91 -1.96 -20.88 3.71
C LYS A 91 -3.25 -20.69 4.54
N ASN A 92 -3.52 -19.48 5.04
CA ASN A 92 -4.65 -19.12 5.88
C ASN A 92 -5.34 -17.90 5.27
N ILE A 93 -6.66 -17.99 5.09
CA ILE A 93 -7.45 -16.97 4.40
C ILE A 93 -7.58 -15.65 5.18
N LYS A 94 -7.35 -15.68 6.50
CA LYS A 94 -7.46 -14.49 7.36
C LYS A 94 -6.42 -13.41 7.02
N PHE A 95 -5.19 -13.81 6.69
CA PHE A 95 -4.10 -12.86 6.42
C PHE A 95 -4.24 -12.14 5.07
N PRO A 96 -4.55 -12.81 3.95
CA PRO A 96 -4.84 -12.14 2.69
C PRO A 96 -5.95 -11.11 2.78
N ILE A 97 -7.02 -11.41 3.53
CA ILE A 97 -8.12 -10.46 3.75
C ILE A 97 -7.60 -9.24 4.52
N PHE A 98 -6.82 -9.46 5.58
CA PHE A 98 -6.21 -8.38 6.36
C PHE A 98 -5.25 -7.52 5.54
N ILE A 99 -4.45 -8.13 4.65
CA ILE A 99 -3.56 -7.42 3.72
C ILE A 99 -4.38 -6.60 2.73
N ALA A 100 -5.40 -7.20 2.11
CA ALA A 100 -6.26 -6.52 1.16
C ALA A 100 -6.99 -5.32 1.79
N SER A 101 -7.52 -5.48 3.01
CA SER A 101 -8.18 -4.39 3.74
C SER A 101 -7.19 -3.29 4.12
N SER A 102 -5.98 -3.64 4.57
CA SER A 102 -4.96 -2.66 4.95
C SER A 102 -4.48 -1.86 3.74
N LEU A 103 -4.23 -2.53 2.59
CA LEU A 103 -3.88 -1.85 1.35
C LEU A 103 -5.01 -0.96 0.85
N SER A 104 -6.26 -1.44 0.88
CA SER A 104 -7.42 -0.64 0.47
C SER A 104 -7.55 0.65 1.29
N LEU A 105 -7.35 0.56 2.62
CA LEU A 105 -7.34 1.71 3.51
C LEU A 105 -6.19 2.67 3.16
N LEU A 106 -4.99 2.13 2.92
CA LEU A 106 -3.81 2.92 2.58
C LEU A 106 -3.98 3.66 1.24
N TYR A 107 -4.42 2.98 0.18
CA TYR A 107 -4.71 3.61 -1.11
C TYR A 107 -5.85 4.64 -0.97
N SER A 108 -6.92 4.35 -0.22
CA SER A 108 -7.97 5.34 0.03
C SER A 108 -7.43 6.58 0.76
N PHE A 109 -6.57 6.38 1.76
CA PHE A 109 -5.91 7.47 2.50
C PHE A 109 -5.02 8.33 1.60
N ILE A 110 -4.21 7.71 0.73
CA ILE A 110 -3.38 8.43 -0.25
C ILE A 110 -4.26 9.23 -1.22
N TYR A 111 -5.36 8.65 -1.70
CA TYR A 111 -6.30 9.35 -2.57
C TYR A 111 -6.87 10.61 -1.91
N VAL A 112 -7.26 10.54 -0.64
CA VAL A 112 -7.73 11.70 0.14
C VAL A 112 -6.63 12.76 0.30
N ILE A 113 -5.40 12.35 0.62
CA ILE A 113 -4.26 13.29 0.73
C ILE A 113 -4.03 14.07 -0.55
N ILE A 114 -4.12 13.39 -1.70
CA ILE A 114 -3.87 14.01 -3.01
C ILE A 114 -4.96 15.03 -3.34
N GLN A 115 -6.21 14.79 -2.94
CA GLN A 115 -7.28 15.77 -3.08
C GLN A 115 -7.12 16.99 -2.17
N LEU A 116 -6.48 16.83 -1.02
CA LEU A 116 -6.26 17.90 -0.05
C LEU A 116 -4.98 18.68 -0.35
N GLU A 117 -5.04 19.63 -1.28
CA GLU A 117 -3.87 20.46 -1.64
C GLU A 117 -3.23 21.15 -0.42
N SER A 118 -4.01 21.83 0.41
CA SER A 118 -3.50 22.64 1.53
C SER A 118 -3.33 21.85 2.84
N TYR A 119 -4.03 20.72 2.98
CA TYR A 119 -4.05 19.93 4.23
C TYR A 119 -3.28 18.60 4.13
N ALA A 120 -2.62 18.33 3.00
CA ALA A 120 -1.88 17.09 2.77
C ALA A 120 -0.88 16.76 3.90
N LEU A 121 -0.11 17.75 4.37
CA LEU A 121 0.87 17.56 5.44
C LEU A 121 0.22 17.22 6.79
N LEU A 122 -0.89 17.88 7.13
CA LEU A 122 -1.61 17.65 8.38
C LEU A 122 -2.24 16.25 8.40
N VAL A 123 -3.01 15.92 7.36
CA VAL A 123 -3.69 14.61 7.28
C VAL A 123 -2.67 13.49 7.15
N GLY A 124 -1.61 13.69 6.36
CA GLY A 124 -0.50 12.76 6.21
C GLY A 124 0.21 12.46 7.53
N SER A 125 0.59 13.50 8.29
CA SER A 125 1.30 13.35 9.57
C SER A 125 0.43 12.71 10.66
N VAL A 126 -0.84 13.11 10.79
CA VAL A 126 -1.78 12.50 11.74
C VAL A 126 -2.04 11.03 11.39
N GLY A 127 -2.25 10.70 10.12
CA GLY A 127 -2.44 9.32 9.68
C GLY A 127 -1.21 8.46 9.94
N LEU A 128 -0.02 8.95 9.59
CA LEU A 128 1.25 8.27 9.90
C LEU A 128 1.46 8.07 11.41
N PHE A 129 1.12 9.06 12.22
CA PHE A 129 1.20 8.96 13.67
C PHE A 129 0.30 7.85 14.22
N ILE A 130 -0.95 7.78 13.75
CA ILE A 130 -1.90 6.72 14.14
C ILE A 130 -1.39 5.34 13.71
N ILE A 131 -0.89 5.22 12.47
CA ILE A 131 -0.35 3.95 11.97
C ILE A 131 0.86 3.51 12.79
N LEU A 132 1.78 4.44 13.11
CA LEU A 132 2.93 4.15 13.95
C LEU A 132 2.49 3.71 15.35
N ALA A 133 1.54 4.40 15.97
CA ALA A 133 1.00 4.04 17.28
C ALA A 133 0.38 2.63 17.28
N LEU A 134 -0.38 2.28 16.24
CA LEU A 134 -0.94 0.94 16.06
C LEU A 134 0.16 -0.12 15.92
N VAL A 135 1.18 0.15 15.10
CA VAL A 135 2.32 -0.76 14.92
C VAL A 135 3.06 -0.95 16.25
N MET A 136 3.36 0.12 16.97
CA MET A 136 4.02 0.04 18.27
C MET A 136 3.19 -0.79 19.27
N TYR A 137 1.87 -0.63 19.27
CA TYR A 137 0.98 -1.40 20.12
C TYR A 137 0.96 -2.90 19.74
N VAL A 138 0.83 -3.22 18.45
CA VAL A 138 0.82 -4.61 17.96
C VAL A 138 2.17 -5.29 18.17
N SER A 139 3.27 -4.56 17.96
CA SER A 139 4.64 -5.03 18.16
C SER A 139 4.90 -5.57 19.57
N ARG A 140 4.19 -5.06 20.59
CA ARG A 140 4.28 -5.58 21.98
C ARG A 140 3.78 -7.01 22.14
N LYS A 141 2.94 -7.51 21.23
CA LYS A 141 2.43 -8.89 21.26
C LYS A 141 3.36 -9.88 20.56
N ILE A 142 4.43 -9.40 19.93
CA ILE A 142 5.43 -10.23 19.28
C ILE A 142 6.43 -10.71 20.34
N ASP A 143 6.67 -12.02 20.38
CA ASP A 143 7.74 -12.59 21.18
C ASP A 143 9.05 -12.49 20.41
N TRP A 144 9.90 -11.55 20.82
CA TRP A 144 11.18 -11.24 20.16
C TRP A 144 12.32 -12.19 20.55
N ASN A 145 12.10 -13.08 21.53
CA ASN A 145 13.13 -13.93 22.13
C ASN A 145 13.06 -15.42 21.71
N SER A 146 12.49 -15.73 20.54
CA SER A 146 12.51 -17.10 19.97
C SER A 146 13.65 -17.30 18.97
#